data_AF-A0A349FCL3-F1
#
_entry.id   AF-A0A349FCL3-F1
#
_cell.length_a   1.000
_cell.length_b   1.000
_cell.length_c   1.000
_cell.angle_alpha   90.00
_cell.angle_beta   90.00
_cell.angle_gamma   90.00
#
_symmetry.space_group_name_H-M   'P 1'
#
loop_
_entity.id
_entity.type
_entity.pdbx_description
1 polymer ?
#
loop_
_entity_poly.entity_id
_entity_poly.type
_entity_poly.pdbx_seq_one_letter_code
_entity_poly.pdbx_strand_id
1 'polypeptide(L)'
;HYLMVVPFSYGFQGIMMMLVSGLNALHQPMKAFQWSAMRLFLFTLPLAWLGGIILGVEGVFFGIAAGNILGGILSYLFAIRLRQQYQHIANSHS
;
A
#
# COMPACT_ATOMS: atom_id res chain seq x y z
N HIS A 1 7.24 -22.51 8.48
CA HIS A 1 6.64 -21.29 9.04
C HIS A 1 6.68 -20.11 8.04
N TYR A 2 6.41 -20.37 6.76
CA TYR A 2 6.48 -19.40 5.64
C TYR A 2 5.08 -19.09 5.05
N LEU A 3 4.14 -20.01 5.28
CA LEU A 3 2.80 -20.03 4.68
C LEU A 3 1.83 -19.00 5.26
N MET A 4 2.15 -18.28 6.35
CA MET A 4 1.24 -17.28 6.93
C MET A 4 1.66 -15.84 6.65
N VAL A 5 2.96 -15.55 6.60
CA VAL A 5 3.47 -14.20 6.31
C VAL A 5 3.05 -13.75 4.90
N VAL A 6 3.11 -14.68 3.95
CA VAL A 6 2.75 -14.39 2.56
C VAL A 6 1.25 -14.07 2.40
N PRO A 7 0.28 -14.92 2.84
CA PRO A 7 -1.14 -14.59 2.81
C PRO A 7 -1.52 -13.35 3.61
N PHE A 8 -0.88 -13.12 4.76
CA PHE A 8 -1.14 -11.93 5.56
C PHE A 8 -0.80 -10.66 4.79
N SER A 9 0.34 -10.64 4.10
CA SER A 9 0.74 -9.50 3.26
C SER A 9 -0.22 -9.22 2.10
N TYR A 10 -0.87 -10.25 1.56
CA TYR A 10 -1.90 -10.08 0.52
C TYR A 10 -3.17 -9.39 1.05
N GLY A 11 -3.49 -9.52 2.34
CA GLY A 11 -4.56 -8.73 2.98
C GLY A 11 -4.29 -7.23 2.90
N PHE A 12 -3.07 -6.81 3.21
CA PHE A 12 -2.63 -5.42 3.08
C PHE A 12 -2.59 -4.94 1.64
N GLN A 13 -2.21 -5.83 0.71
CA GLN A 13 -2.30 -5.55 -0.72
C GLN A 13 -3.75 -5.29 -1.15
N GLY A 14 -4.72 -6.02 -0.61
CA GLY A 14 -6.14 -5.79 -0.84
C GLY A 14 -6.59 -4.40 -0.40
N ILE A 15 -6.14 -3.94 0.77
CA ILE A 15 -6.42 -2.58 1.27
C ILE A 15 -5.89 -1.52 0.30
N MET A 16 -4.66 -1.71 -0.19
CA MET A 16 -4.05 -0.79 -1.14
C MET A 16 -4.81 -0.78 -2.49
N MET A 17 -5.26 -1.94 -2.98
CA MET A 17 -6.11 -2.02 -4.17
C MET A 17 -7.45 -1.27 -4.00
N MET A 18 -8.08 -1.38 -2.83
CA MET A 18 -9.30 -0.62 -2.53
C MET A 18 -9.06 0.90 -2.58
N LEU A 19 -7.94 1.39 -2.01
CA LEU A 19 -7.59 2.80 -2.10
C LEU A 19 -7.37 3.24 -3.55
N VAL A 20 -6.58 2.50 -4.33
CA VAL A 20 -6.29 2.82 -5.74
C VAL A 20 -7.58 2.85 -6.56
N SER A 21 -8.47 1.88 -6.36
CA SER A 21 -9.79 1.86 -7.00
C SER A 21 -10.65 3.06 -6.61
N GLY A 22 -10.71 3.39 -5.31
CA GLY A 22 -11.42 4.55 -4.81
C GLY A 22 -10.90 5.88 -5.36
N LEU A 23 -9.57 6.05 -5.44
CA LEU A 23 -8.94 7.23 -6.04
C LEU A 23 -9.26 7.35 -7.53
N ASN A 24 -9.27 6.23 -8.27
CA ASN A 24 -9.69 6.23 -9.66
C ASN A 24 -11.16 6.62 -9.81
N ALA A 25 -12.06 6.10 -8.96
CA ALA A 25 -13.47 6.46 -8.96
C ALA A 25 -13.72 7.94 -8.60
N LEU A 26 -12.89 8.51 -7.72
CA LEU A 26 -12.90 9.93 -7.36
C LEU A 26 -12.26 10.84 -8.43
N HIS A 27 -11.96 10.31 -9.63
CA HIS A 27 -11.29 11.03 -10.72
C HIS A 27 -9.92 11.61 -10.32
N GLN A 28 -9.21 10.94 -9.42
CA GLN A 28 -7.83 11.25 -9.01
C GLN A 28 -6.82 10.15 -9.43
N PRO A 29 -6.77 9.76 -10.72
CA PRO A 29 -5.93 8.65 -11.19
C PRO A 29 -4.44 8.90 -11.00
N MET A 30 -4.00 10.17 -11.00
CA MET A 30 -2.60 10.52 -10.75
C MET A 30 -2.17 10.12 -9.33
N LYS A 31 -3.03 10.30 -8.32
CA LYS A 31 -2.74 9.83 -6.95
C LYS A 31 -2.75 8.31 -6.87
N ALA A 32 -3.66 7.66 -7.60
CA ALA A 32 -3.73 6.20 -7.69
C ALA A 32 -2.44 5.62 -8.31
N PHE A 33 -1.91 6.26 -9.35
CA PHE A 33 -0.62 5.93 -9.97
C PHE A 33 0.54 6.16 -9.00
N GLN A 34 0.57 7.30 -8.29
CA GLN A 34 1.60 7.59 -7.29
C GLN A 34 1.67 6.50 -6.23
N TRP A 35 0.54 6.07 -5.66
CA TRP A 35 0.52 4.95 -4.70
C TRP A 35 1.06 3.65 -5.29
N SER A 36 0.75 3.36 -6.54
CA SER A 36 1.26 2.18 -7.25
C SER A 36 2.78 2.25 -7.49
N ALA A 37 3.29 3.43 -7.88
CA ALA A 37 4.71 3.66 -8.05
C ALA A 37 5.47 3.61 -6.71
N MET A 38 4.95 4.26 -5.67
CA MET A 38 5.53 4.20 -4.32
C MET A 38 5.61 2.77 -3.80
N ARG A 39 4.57 1.96 -4.03
CA ARG A 39 4.60 0.55 -3.66
C ARG A 39 5.81 -0.16 -4.27
N LEU A 40 6.01 -0.02 -5.57
CA LEU A 40 7.09 -0.71 -6.26
C LEU A 40 8.45 -0.14 -5.87
N PHE A 41 8.66 1.16 -6.05
CA PHE A 41 9.98 1.78 -5.98
C PHE A 41 10.42 2.18 -4.57
N LEU A 42 9.48 2.55 -3.69
CA LEU A 42 9.82 3.01 -2.34
C LEU A 42 9.68 1.89 -1.30
N PHE A 43 8.72 0.98 -1.46
CA PHE A 43 8.47 -0.07 -0.47
C PHE A 43 9.06 -1.41 -0.91
N THR A 44 8.56 -1.98 -1.99
CA THR A 44 8.89 -3.35 -2.40
C THR A 44 10.35 -3.48 -2.82
N LEU A 45 10.84 -2.64 -3.73
CA LEU A 45 12.17 -2.80 -4.33
C LEU A 45 13.32 -2.59 -3.31
N PRO A 46 13.30 -1.55 -2.45
CA PRO A 46 14.33 -1.38 -1.43
C PRO A 46 14.32 -2.48 -0.37
N LEU A 47 13.14 -2.91 0.08
CA LEU A 47 13.01 -3.98 1.09
C LEU A 47 13.39 -5.34 0.53
N ALA A 48 13.01 -5.64 -0.71
CA ALA A 48 13.41 -6.86 -1.40
C ALA A 48 14.92 -6.94 -1.59
N TRP A 49 15.55 -5.82 -1.97
CA TRP A 49 17.00 -5.74 -2.13
C TRP A 49 17.73 -5.92 -0.80
N LEU A 50 17.31 -5.18 0.25
CA LEU A 50 17.86 -5.32 1.60
C LEU A 50 17.68 -6.75 2.14
N GLY A 51 16.49 -7.33 2.01
CA GLY A 51 16.23 -8.71 2.41
C GLY A 51 17.11 -9.69 1.63
N GLY A 52 17.27 -9.46 0.33
CA GLY A 52 18.13 -10.24 -0.56
C GLY A 52 19.59 -10.30 -0.12
N ILE A 53 20.12 -9.20 0.41
CA ILE A 53 21.49 -9.15 0.92
C ILE A 53 21.64 -9.99 2.21
N ILE A 54 20.62 -10.00 3.08
CA ILE A 54 20.71 -10.60 4.42
C ILE A 54 20.40 -12.11 4.39
N LEU A 55 19.39 -12.53 3.62
CA LEU A 55 18.84 -13.89 3.64
C LEU A 55 18.73 -14.51 2.22
N GLY A 56 19.35 -13.89 1.21
CA GLY A 56 19.27 -14.37 -0.17
C GLY A 56 17.83 -14.38 -0.69
N VAL A 57 17.44 -15.45 -1.37
CA VAL A 57 16.12 -15.56 -2.01
C VAL A 57 14.97 -15.51 -0.99
N GLU A 58 15.13 -16.09 0.19
CA GLU A 58 14.11 -16.02 1.24
C GLU A 58 13.87 -14.58 1.70
N GLY A 59 14.95 -13.83 1.88
CA GLY A 59 14.90 -12.42 2.24
C GLY A 59 14.19 -11.54 1.23
N VAL A 60 14.29 -11.85 -0.07
CA VAL A 60 13.54 -11.14 -1.13
C VAL A 60 12.03 -11.30 -0.90
N PHE A 61 11.56 -12.51 -0.64
CA PHE A 61 10.13 -12.75 -0.37
C PHE A 61 9.65 -12.05 0.91
N PHE A 62 10.47 -12.06 1.97
CA PHE A 62 10.17 -11.30 3.18
C PHE A 62 10.13 -9.80 2.93
N GLY A 63 11.05 -9.27 2.14
CA GLY A 63 11.08 -7.86 1.76
C GLY A 63 9.84 -7.45 0.96
N ILE A 64 9.39 -8.29 0.03
CA ILE A 64 8.13 -8.08 -0.71
C ILE A 64 6.93 -8.07 0.26
N ALA A 65 6.85 -9.05 1.16
CA ALA A 65 5.79 -9.13 2.15
C ALA A 65 5.77 -7.91 3.08
N ALA A 66 6.93 -7.46 3.57
CA ALA A 66 7.07 -6.26 4.38
C ALA A 66 6.66 -5.00 3.61
N GLY A 67 7.04 -4.89 2.33
CA GLY A 67 6.62 -3.79 1.46
C GLY A 67 5.12 -3.73 1.24
N ASN A 68 4.46 -4.88 1.07
CA ASN A 68 3.01 -4.97 0.98
C ASN A 68 2.33 -4.54 2.28
N ILE A 69 2.84 -4.96 3.44
CA ILE A 69 2.29 -4.58 4.75
C ILE A 69 2.42 -3.08 4.97
N LEU A 70 3.61 -2.51 4.78
CA LEU A 70 3.84 -1.07 4.92
C LEU A 70 2.99 -0.26 3.93
N GLY A 71 2.94 -0.68 2.66
CA GLY A 71 2.11 -0.05 1.65
C GLY A 71 0.62 -0.09 2.00
N GLY A 72 0.12 -1.23 2.51
CA GLY A 72 -1.26 -1.37 2.97
C GLY A 72 -1.59 -0.50 4.18
N ILE A 73 -0.74 -0.47 5.21
CA ILE A 73 -0.95 0.38 6.39
C ILE A 73 -0.98 1.86 5.99
N LEU A 74 -0.01 2.32 5.19
CA LEU A 74 0.06 3.71 4.75
C LEU A 74 -1.15 4.07 3.87
N SER A 75 -1.56 3.16 2.98
CA SER A 75 -2.76 3.35 2.16
C SER A 75 -4.03 3.46 3.00
N TYR A 76 -4.17 2.65 4.04
CA TYR A 76 -5.29 2.72 4.98
C TYR A 76 -5.36 4.07 5.72
N LEU A 77 -4.23 4.50 6.28
CA LEU A 77 -4.14 5.78 6.99
C LEU A 77 -4.44 6.96 6.05
N PHE A 78 -4.00 6.87 4.80
CA PHE A 78 -4.33 7.86 3.78
C PHE A 78 -5.82 7.83 3.42
N ALA A 79 -6.43 6.65 3.29
CA ALA A 79 -7.86 6.51 3.02
C ALA A 79 -8.72 7.16 4.12
N ILE A 80 -8.34 6.98 5.39
CA ILE A 80 -9.03 7.64 6.53
C ILE A 80 -8.92 9.16 6.43
N ARG A 81 -7.72 9.69 6.16
CA ARG A 81 -7.51 11.13 5.99
C ARG A 81 -8.30 11.69 4.80
N LEU A 82 -8.30 10.97 3.68
CA LEU A 82 -9.06 11.33 2.49
C LEU A 82 -10.55 11.41 2.81
N ARG A 83 -11.09 10.39 3.49
CA ARG A 83 -12.50 10.37 3.93
C ARG A 83 -12.86 11.60 4.76
N GLN A 84 -12.02 11.97 5.73
CA GLN A 84 -12.25 13.16 6.57
C GLN A 84 -12.28 14.45 5.74
N GLN A 85 -11.37 14.61 4.77
CA GLN A 85 -11.35 15.79 3.89
C GLN A 85 -12.65 15.91 3.08
N TYR A 86 -13.15 14.82 2.52
CA TYR A 86 -14.41 14.82 1.77
C TYR A 86 -15.63 15.11 2.66
N GLN A 87 -15.65 14.61 3.90
CA GLN A 87 -16.71 14.92 4.86
C GLN A 87 -16.73 16.41 5.24
N HIS A 88 -15.57 17.03 5.42
CA HIS A 88 -15.49 18.47 5.69
C HIS A 88 -16.04 19.31 4.53
N ILE A 89 -15.72 18.96 3.28
CA ILE A 89 -16.25 19.66 2.09
C ILE A 89 -17.77 19.56 2.04
N ALA A 90 -18.34 18.36 2.25
CA ALA A 90 -19.79 18.16 2.25
C ALA A 90 -20.50 19.01 3.32
N ASN A 91 -19.95 19.06 4.54
CA ASN A 91 -20.53 19.83 5.64
C ASN A 91 -20.39 21.35 5.48
N SER A 92 -19.39 21.84 4.72
CA SER A 92 -19.26 23.28 4.43
C SER A 92 -20.25 23.81 3.38
N HIS A 93 -20.90 22.92 2.63
CA HIS A 93 -21.91 23.25 1.63
C HIS A 93 -23.35 22.99 2.12
N SER A 94 -23.52 22.60 3.39
CA SER A 94 -24.80 22.39 4.09
C SER A 94 -25.18 23.63 4.89
#